data_AF-A0A382EKY5-F1
#
_entry.id   AF-A0A382EKY5-F1
#
_cell.length_a   1.000
_cell.length_b   1.000
_cell.length_c   1.000
_cell.angle_alpha   90.00
_cell.angle_beta   90.00
_cell.angle_gamma   90.00
#
_symmetry.space_group_name_H-M   'P 1'
#
loop_
_entity.id
_entity.type
_entity.pdbx_description
1 polymer ?
#
loop_
_entity_poly.entity_id
_entity_poly.type
_entity_poly.pdbx_seq_one_letter_code
_entity_poly.pdbx_strand_id
1 'polypeptide(L)' 'MKFDRKKLPNTDSIQNFAKKKRPYEDEINFEKLRSYRLNRVRKELEKQDLEACLL' A
#
# COMPACT_ATOMS: atom_id res chain seq x y z
N MET A 1 14.53 -8.51 24.14
CA MET A 1 15.59 -7.55 23.78
C MET A 1 14.91 -6.26 23.33
N LYS A 2 15.20 -5.12 23.98
CA LYS A 2 14.69 -3.81 23.54
C LYS A 2 15.75 -3.20 22.63
N PHE A 3 15.38 -2.90 21.38
CA PHE A 3 16.26 -2.21 20.44
C PHE A 3 16.05 -0.71 20.59
N ASP A 4 17.06 0.01 21.09
CA ASP A 4 17.07 1.46 21.15
C ASP A 4 17.24 2.04 19.74
N ARG A 5 16.14 2.17 19.01
CA ARG A 5 16.16 2.79 17.68
C ARG A 5 16.21 4.30 17.86
N LYS A 6 17.23 4.95 17.27
CA LYS A 6 17.23 6.40 17.05
C LYS A 6 16.03 6.74 16.17
N LYS A 7 14.99 7.35 16.73
CA LYS A 7 13.92 7.95 15.93
C LYS A 7 14.54 9.13 15.18
N LEU A 8 14.50 9.13 13.84
CA LEU A 8 14.86 10.33 13.09
C LEU A 8 13.98 11.49 13.60
N PRO A 9 14.53 12.71 13.73
CA PRO A 9 13.70 13.87 14.03
C PRO A 9 12.62 13.96 12.96
N ASN A 10 11.41 14.31 13.38
CA ASN A 10 10.24 14.39 12.53
C ASN A 10 10.50 15.46 11.46
N THR A 11 11.13 15.07 10.36
CA THR A 11 11.21 15.89 9.16
C THR A 11 9.80 15.85 8.60
N ASP A 12 8.99 16.79 9.09
CA ASP A 12 7.76 17.21 8.45
C ASP A 12 8.15 17.80 7.10
N SER A 13 8.60 16.94 6.17
CA SER A 13 8.46 17.21 4.76
C SER A 13 6.97 17.10 4.50
N ILE A 14 6.25 18.16 4.87
CA ILE A 14 4.92 18.45 4.36
C ILE A 14 5.13 18.69 2.88
N GLN A 15 5.35 17.61 2.15
CA GLN A 15 5.32 17.61 0.72
C GLN A 15 3.87 17.97 0.39
N ASN A 16 3.66 19.17 -0.14
CA ASN A 16 2.36 19.77 -0.47
C ASN A 16 1.57 18.99 -1.56
N PHE A 17 1.74 17.66 -1.66
CA PHE A 17 1.04 16.79 -2.59
C PHE A 17 -0.48 16.74 -2.35
N ALA A 18 -0.95 17.10 -1.16
CA ALA A 18 -2.36 17.00 -0.77
C ALA A 18 -3.26 18.14 -1.27
N LYS A 19 -2.74 19.19 -1.93
CA LYS A 19 -3.54 20.39 -2.25
C LYS A 19 -4.39 20.31 -3.51
N LYS A 20 -4.09 19.40 -4.44
CA LYS A 20 -4.88 19.24 -5.67
C LYS A 20 -5.50 17.85 -5.70
N LYS A 21 -6.81 17.78 -5.43
CA LYS A 21 -7.60 16.55 -5.66
C LYS A 21 -7.35 16.05 -7.09
N ARG A 22 -7.06 14.76 -7.24
CA ARG A 22 -6.92 14.17 -8.57
C ARG A 22 -8.31 14.05 -9.21
N PRO A 23 -8.42 14.23 -10.54
CA PRO A 23 -9.71 14.02 -11.20
C PRO A 23 -10.19 12.59 -10.93
N TYR A 24 -11.49 12.44 -10.62
CA TYR A 24 -12.18 11.16 -10.37
C TYR A 24 -11.70 10.36 -9.14
N GLU A 25 -10.89 10.95 -8.27
CA GLU A 25 -10.44 10.29 -7.03
C GLU A 25 -11.62 9.93 -6.11
N ASP A 26 -12.64 10.79 -6.07
CA ASP A 26 -13.87 10.59 -5.31
C ASP A 26 -14.74 9.45 -5.89
N GLU A 27 -14.53 9.05 -7.15
CA GLU A 27 -15.28 7.96 -7.81
C GLU A 27 -14.65 6.57 -7.59
N ILE A 28 -13.47 6.52 -6.95
CA ILE A 28 -12.75 5.26 -6.76
C ILE A 28 -13.45 4.40 -5.70
N ASN A 29 -13.94 3.24 -6.13
CA ASN A 29 -14.35 2.19 -5.20
C ASN A 29 -13.12 1.44 -4.66
N PHE A 30 -12.69 1.82 -3.45
CA PHE A 30 -11.53 1.22 -2.79
C PHE A 30 -11.68 -0.27 -2.48
N GLU A 31 -12.90 -0.76 -2.26
CA GLU A 31 -13.15 -2.18 -1.99
C GLU A 31 -12.88 -3.03 -3.24
N LYS A 32 -13.36 -2.56 -4.39
CA LYS A 32 -13.07 -3.18 -5.69
C LYS A 32 -11.58 -3.12 -6.03
N LEU A 33 -10.90 -2.02 -5.69
CA LEU A 33 -9.47 -1.87 -5.93
C LEU A 33 -8.65 -2.84 -5.06
N ARG A 34 -9.00 -2.98 -3.78
CA ARG A 34 -8.33 -3.89 -2.84
C ARG A 34 -8.51 -5.35 -3.27
N SER A 35 -9.74 -5.75 -3.57
CA SER A 35 -10.03 -7.10 -4.08
C SER A 35 -9.31 -7.39 -5.40
N TYR A 36 -9.27 -6.44 -6.35
CA TYR A 36 -8.50 -6.60 -7.59
C TYR A 36 -7.01 -6.84 -7.33
N ARG A 37 -6.38 -6.04 -6.45
CA ARG A 37 -4.97 -6.18 -6.09
C ARG A 37 -4.69 -7.55 -5.46
N LEU A 38 -5.52 -7.97 -4.50
CA LEU A 38 -5.37 -9.25 -3.81
C LEU A 38 -5.54 -10.44 -4.77
N ASN A 39 -6.57 -10.40 -5.61
CA ASN A 39 -6.82 -11.44 -6.61
C ASN A 39 -5.67 -11.56 -7.61
N ARG A 40 -5.02 -10.44 -7.97
CA ARG A 40 -3.84 -10.46 -8.83
C ARG A 40 -2.67 -11.17 -8.15
N VAL A 41 -2.39 -10.86 -6.89
CA VAL A 41 -1.33 -11.55 -6.12
C VAL A 41 -1.63 -13.04 -6.02
N ARG A 42 -2.87 -13.40 -5.69
CA ARG A 42 -3.30 -14.80 -5.61
C ARG A 42 -3.09 -15.55 -6.92
N LYS A 43 -3.44 -14.95 -8.06
CA LYS A 43 -3.20 -15.54 -9.39
C LYS A 43 -1.73 -15.74 -9.69
N GLU A 44 -0.86 -14.83 -9.27
CA GLU A 44 0.59 -15.00 -9.46
C GLU A 44 1.14 -16.10 -8.55
N LEU A 45 0.62 -16.26 -7.33
CA LEU A 45 0.99 -17.37 -6.44
C LEU A 45 0.55 -18.73 -7.00
N GLU A 46 -0.68 -18.82 -7.51
CA GLU A 46 -1.21 -20.02 -8.16
C GLU A 46 -0.38 -20.42 -9.38
N LYS A 47 0.14 -19.47 -10.17
CA LYS A 47 1.04 -19.77 -11.30
C LYS A 47 2.41 -20.31 -10.89
N GLN A 48 2.85 -20.01 -9.67
CA GLN A 48 4.16 -20.42 -9.15
C GLN A 48 4.06 -21.63 -8.22
N ASP A 49 2.88 -22.23 -8.07
CA ASP A 49 2.60 -23.31 -7.11
C ASP A 49 3.00 -22.93 -5.66
N LEU A 50 2.81 -21.66 -5.29
CA LEU A 50 3.09 -21.14 -3.95
C LEU A 50 1.80 -20.99 -3.14
N GLU A 51 1.80 -21.46 -1.89
CA GLU A 51 0.61 -21.41 -1.03
C GLU A 51 0.38 -20.03 -0.38
N ALA A 52 1.45 -19.28 -0.10
CA ALA A 52 1.35 -17.99 0.58
C ALA A 52 2.49 -17.03 0.22
N CYS A 53 2.25 -15.74 0.42
CA CYS A 53 3.23 -14.67 0.31
C CYS A 53 3.17 -13.80 1.58
N LEU A 54 4.34 -13.47 2.14
CA LEU A 54 4.47 -12.61 3.32
C LEU A 54 5.23 -11.34 2.91
N LEU A 55 4.63 -10.16 3.13
CA LEU A 55 5.11 -8.84 2.70
C LEU A 55 5.48 -7.96 3.90
#